data_AF-A0AAQ3MCX2-F1
#
_entry.id   AF-A0AAQ3MCX2-F1
#
_cell.length_a   1.000
_cell.length_b   1.000
_cell.length_c   1.000
_cell.angle_alpha   90.00
_cell.angle_beta   90.00
_cell.angle_gamma   90.00
#
_symmetry.space_group_name_H-M   'P 1'
#
loop_
_entity.id
_entity.type
_entity.pdbx_description
1 polymer ?
#
loop_
_entity_poly.entity_id
_entity_poly.type
_entity_poly.pdbx_seq_one_letter_code
_entity_poly.pdbx_strand_id
1 'polypeptide(L)'
;MASPPTVPQTPLWQDQRRTAADWLAYFQHNHGQLLPLPSEVQITAADYPATFWRSLAMFQLGEYSEGHNLMRATHQWIAKGGDPDLAPAMQWFIREEQRHAADLGRCLKAVDQPSMRSHWLDHTFRHLRRQNLNLDTALSVLLNAEIIGFLYAQALQRAIASPLIQTVGRQIEWDESQHLCFQAVWLQQLRQPRSPWRNRLSQWLQHCLLWGTLRAIWPDHRAIFLAAGWSFSTVEQAAIATLQATLLPTNAHQPRQKQRA
;
A
#
# COMPACT_ATOMS: atom_id res chain seq x y z
N MET A 1 16.99 18.60 -12.11
CA MET A 1 16.68 17.18 -11.87
C MET A 1 15.38 17.12 -11.07
N ALA A 2 14.44 16.25 -11.43
CA ALA A 2 13.23 16.06 -10.61
C ALA A 2 13.61 15.47 -9.25
N SER A 3 12.95 15.89 -8.17
CA SER A 3 13.15 15.30 -6.85
C SER A 3 12.82 13.80 -6.90
N PRO A 4 13.61 12.95 -6.23
CA PRO A 4 13.30 11.53 -6.12
C PRO A 4 11.97 11.32 -5.35
N PRO A 5 11.34 10.13 -5.47
CA PRO A 5 10.21 9.78 -4.63
C PRO A 5 10.57 9.93 -3.15
N THR A 6 9.61 10.41 -2.36
CA THR A 6 9.73 10.43 -0.91
C THR A 6 9.70 8.99 -0.41
N VAL A 7 10.61 8.67 0.50
CA VAL A 7 10.70 7.37 1.17
C VAL A 7 10.53 7.60 2.68
N PRO A 8 9.81 6.75 3.41
CA PRO A 8 9.70 6.87 4.86
C PRO A 8 11.07 6.77 5.55
N GLN A 9 11.36 7.66 6.51
CA GLN A 9 12.70 7.83 7.09
C GLN A 9 12.98 7.00 8.35
N THR A 10 11.94 6.58 9.08
CA THR A 10 12.08 5.77 10.31
C THR A 10 11.69 4.32 10.05
N PRO A 11 12.21 3.36 10.85
CA PRO A 11 11.68 2.01 10.82
C PRO A 11 10.19 2.05 11.20
N LEU A 12 9.31 1.70 10.28
CA LEU A 12 7.87 1.94 10.45
C LEU A 12 7.24 1.07 11.54
N TRP A 13 7.90 -0.04 11.87
CA TRP A 13 7.53 -0.86 13.01
C TRP A 13 7.76 -0.17 14.35
N GLN A 14 8.36 1.02 14.43
CA GLN A 14 8.51 1.82 15.66
C GLN A 14 7.34 2.79 15.91
N ASP A 15 6.25 2.68 15.14
CA ASP A 15 5.04 3.48 15.34
C ASP A 15 4.54 3.37 16.80
N GLN A 16 3.98 4.46 17.30
CA GLN A 16 3.43 4.53 18.65
C GLN A 16 2.16 3.69 18.80
N ARG A 17 1.44 3.44 17.69
CA ARG A 17 0.26 2.56 17.65
C ARG A 17 0.73 1.11 17.58
N ARG A 18 0.68 0.41 18.71
CA ARG A 18 1.26 -0.94 18.86
C ARG A 18 0.21 -2.04 18.91
N THR A 19 -1.03 -1.70 19.27
CA THR A 19 -2.14 -2.65 19.48
C THR A 19 -3.17 -2.57 18.35
N ALA A 20 -4.01 -3.59 18.18
CA ALA A 20 -5.10 -3.49 17.21
C ALA A 20 -6.14 -2.44 17.59
N ALA A 21 -6.35 -2.19 18.87
CA ALA A 21 -7.20 -1.11 19.35
C ALA A 21 -6.69 0.28 18.92
N ASP A 22 -5.38 0.54 19.00
CA ASP A 22 -4.79 1.81 18.55
C ASP A 22 -5.02 2.03 17.05
N TRP A 23 -4.83 0.98 16.25
CA TRP A 23 -5.03 1.02 14.80
C TRP A 23 -6.51 1.13 14.42
N LEU A 24 -7.39 0.44 15.13
CA LEU A 24 -8.84 0.58 14.97
C LEU A 24 -9.27 2.04 15.21
N ALA A 25 -8.82 2.64 16.32
CA ALA A 25 -9.11 4.02 16.65
C ALA A 25 -8.56 4.98 15.57
N TYR A 26 -7.35 4.72 15.08
CA TYR A 26 -6.77 5.47 13.97
C TYR A 26 -7.65 5.42 12.72
N PHE A 27 -8.01 4.23 12.22
CA PHE A 27 -8.80 4.13 10.99
C PHE A 27 -10.19 4.76 11.12
N GLN A 28 -10.84 4.58 12.28
CA GLN A 28 -12.12 5.24 12.58
C GLN A 28 -12.00 6.76 12.55
N HIS A 29 -10.92 7.31 13.12
CA HIS A 29 -10.64 8.73 13.10
C HIS A 29 -10.30 9.24 11.70
N ASN A 30 -9.44 8.53 10.97
CA ASN A 30 -9.00 8.87 9.62
C ASN A 30 -10.19 8.95 8.65
N HIS A 31 -11.13 8.02 8.75
CA HIS A 31 -12.38 8.05 7.98
C HIS A 31 -13.20 9.34 8.17
N GLY A 32 -13.10 9.99 9.33
CA GLY A 32 -13.76 11.26 9.62
C GLY A 32 -12.95 12.50 9.23
N GLN A 33 -11.70 12.35 8.78
CA GLN A 33 -10.74 13.43 8.51
C GLN A 33 -10.25 13.45 7.06
N LEU A 34 -11.04 12.90 6.14
CA LEU A 34 -10.70 12.84 4.71
C LEU A 34 -10.57 14.23 4.09
N LEU A 35 -9.65 14.38 3.15
CA LEU A 35 -9.53 15.59 2.36
C LEU A 35 -10.82 15.86 1.55
N PRO A 36 -11.36 17.08 1.58
CA PRO A 36 -12.54 17.41 0.78
C PRO A 36 -12.19 17.35 -0.71
N LEU A 37 -12.94 16.56 -1.47
CA LEU A 37 -12.75 16.46 -2.91
C LEU A 37 -13.28 17.71 -3.63
N PRO A 38 -12.50 18.34 -4.53
CA PRO A 38 -12.98 19.42 -5.37
C PRO A 38 -14.17 18.98 -6.23
N SER A 39 -15.18 19.85 -6.37
CA SER A 39 -16.39 19.58 -7.15
C SER A 39 -16.18 19.66 -8.67
N GLU A 40 -15.17 20.42 -9.12
CA GLU A 40 -14.90 20.65 -10.53
C GLU A 40 -13.58 20.01 -10.95
N VAL A 41 -13.63 19.30 -12.09
CA VAL A 41 -12.43 18.88 -12.80
C VAL A 41 -12.07 19.96 -13.81
N GLN A 42 -10.91 20.58 -13.62
CA GLN A 42 -10.41 21.67 -14.46
C GLN A 42 -9.58 21.14 -15.65
N ILE A 43 -9.80 19.89 -16.03
CA ILE A 43 -9.09 19.20 -17.12
C ILE A 43 -10.06 18.34 -17.92
N THR A 44 -9.67 17.98 -19.13
CA THR A 44 -10.36 17.02 -19.99
C THR A 44 -9.45 15.84 -20.30
N ALA A 45 -10.01 14.76 -20.84
CA ALA A 45 -9.20 13.63 -21.28
C ALA A 45 -8.15 14.00 -22.35
N ALA A 46 -8.38 15.06 -23.13
CA ALA A 46 -7.49 15.50 -24.20
C ALA A 46 -6.21 16.18 -23.69
N ASP A 47 -6.21 16.68 -22.45
CA ASP A 47 -5.06 17.39 -21.87
C ASP A 47 -3.87 16.46 -21.56
N TYR A 48 -4.11 15.15 -21.50
CA TYR A 48 -3.11 14.14 -21.17
C TYR A 48 -3.14 12.94 -22.12
N PRO A 49 -2.02 12.23 -22.32
CA PRO A 49 -1.98 11.04 -23.16
C PRO A 49 -2.94 9.95 -22.69
N ALA A 50 -3.57 9.22 -23.62
CA ALA A 50 -4.47 8.10 -23.28
C ALA A 50 -3.82 7.02 -22.39
N THR A 51 -2.49 6.89 -22.43
CA THR A 51 -1.73 5.99 -21.55
C THR A 51 -1.81 6.37 -20.06
N PHE A 52 -2.05 7.65 -19.73
CA PHE A 52 -2.23 8.11 -18.36
C PHE A 52 -3.56 7.60 -17.81
N TRP A 53 -4.64 7.75 -18.58
CA TRP A 53 -5.97 7.27 -18.19
C TRP A 53 -6.02 5.76 -18.10
N ARG A 54 -5.37 5.05 -19.02
CA ARG A 54 -5.20 3.60 -18.92
C ARG A 54 -4.45 3.21 -17.64
N SER A 55 -3.34 3.89 -17.34
CA SER A 55 -2.55 3.67 -16.12
C SER A 55 -3.39 3.89 -14.85
N LEU A 56 -4.16 4.98 -14.81
CA LEU A 56 -5.05 5.32 -13.70
C LEU A 56 -6.17 4.28 -13.53
N ALA A 57 -6.77 3.82 -14.63
CA ALA A 57 -7.80 2.79 -14.62
C ALA A 57 -7.26 1.41 -14.17
N MET A 58 -6.01 1.08 -14.52
CA MET A 58 -5.34 -0.12 -14.00
C MET A 58 -5.05 0.00 -12.51
N PHE A 59 -4.59 1.16 -12.06
CA PHE A 59 -4.35 1.42 -10.65
C PHE A 59 -5.65 1.32 -9.84
N GLN A 60 -6.73 1.99 -10.29
CA GLN A 60 -8.07 1.90 -9.70
C GLN A 60 -8.57 0.46 -9.54
N LEU A 61 -8.27 -0.42 -10.51
CA LEU A 61 -8.64 -1.83 -10.43
C LEU A 61 -7.82 -2.59 -9.36
N GLY A 62 -6.54 -2.25 -9.19
CA GLY A 62 -5.65 -2.86 -8.21
C GLY A 62 -6.00 -2.53 -6.75
N GLU A 63 -6.45 -1.30 -6.51
CA GLU A 63 -6.94 -0.81 -5.20
C GLU A 63 -8.21 -1.53 -4.74
N TYR A 64 -9.01 -2.07 -5.66
CA TYR A 64 -10.22 -2.78 -5.26
C TYR A 64 -9.87 -4.13 -4.62
N SER A 65 -10.13 -4.24 -3.31
CA SER A 65 -9.98 -5.47 -2.55
C SER A 65 -11.30 -5.90 -1.90
N GLU A 66 -11.72 -7.14 -2.15
CA GLU A 66 -12.85 -7.75 -1.44
C GLU A 66 -12.51 -8.13 0.01
N GLY A 67 -11.22 -8.25 0.35
CA GLY A 67 -10.77 -8.54 1.71
C GLY A 67 -11.08 -9.95 2.25
N HIS A 68 -11.87 -10.78 1.56
CA HIS A 68 -12.33 -12.09 2.07
C HIS A 68 -11.21 -13.00 2.60
N ASN A 69 -10.14 -13.19 1.82
CA ASN A 69 -9.03 -14.07 2.22
C ASN A 69 -8.17 -13.45 3.33
N LEU A 70 -8.02 -12.13 3.33
CA LEU A 70 -7.32 -11.39 4.38
C LEU A 70 -8.08 -11.54 5.70
N MET A 71 -9.39 -11.31 5.71
CA MET A 71 -10.24 -11.53 6.87
C MET A 71 -10.24 -12.98 7.35
N ARG A 72 -10.27 -13.96 6.44
CA ARG A 72 -10.14 -15.38 6.79
C ARG A 72 -8.81 -15.65 7.51
N ALA A 73 -7.70 -15.14 6.98
CA ALA A 73 -6.39 -15.31 7.60
C ALA A 73 -6.30 -14.61 8.96
N THR A 74 -6.92 -13.42 9.10
CA THR A 74 -7.04 -12.69 10.36
C THR A 74 -7.81 -13.49 11.41
N HIS A 75 -9.00 -14.02 11.07
CA HIS A 75 -9.79 -14.84 11.99
C HIS A 75 -9.07 -16.13 12.39
N GLN A 76 -8.38 -16.80 11.47
CA GLN A 76 -7.57 -17.98 11.77
C GLN A 76 -6.42 -17.67 12.75
N TRP A 77 -5.84 -16.46 12.68
CA TRP A 77 -4.81 -16.03 13.61
C TRP A 77 -5.40 -15.68 14.99
N ILE A 78 -6.53 -14.97 15.03
CA ILE A 78 -7.27 -14.68 16.28
C ILE A 78 -7.66 -15.96 17.00
N ALA A 79 -8.17 -16.97 16.27
CA ALA A 79 -8.53 -18.28 16.84
C ALA A 79 -7.35 -19.02 17.49
N LYS A 80 -6.10 -18.62 17.20
CA LYS A 80 -4.87 -19.16 17.80
C LYS A 80 -4.35 -18.30 18.96
N GLY A 81 -5.17 -17.39 19.49
CA GLY A 81 -4.81 -16.49 20.59
C GLY A 81 -4.23 -15.15 20.14
N GLY A 82 -4.50 -14.74 18.89
CA GLY A 82 -4.19 -13.40 18.39
C GLY A 82 -5.09 -12.33 18.98
N ASP A 83 -4.71 -11.07 18.80
CA ASP A 83 -5.45 -9.87 19.24
C ASP A 83 -6.84 -9.81 18.56
N PRO A 84 -7.96 -9.88 19.31
CA PRO A 84 -9.30 -9.89 18.75
C PRO A 84 -9.68 -8.59 18.02
N ASP A 85 -9.09 -7.45 18.40
CA ASP A 85 -9.37 -6.16 17.79
C ASP A 85 -8.75 -6.04 16.38
N LEU A 86 -7.93 -7.01 15.96
CA LEU A 86 -7.34 -7.00 14.62
C LEU A 86 -8.40 -7.21 13.53
N ALA A 87 -9.45 -7.98 13.80
CA ALA A 87 -10.54 -8.17 12.83
C ALA A 87 -11.26 -6.85 12.49
N PRO A 88 -11.76 -6.06 13.46
CA PRO A 88 -12.36 -4.77 13.16
C PRO A 88 -11.36 -3.77 12.57
N ALA A 89 -10.09 -3.73 13.02
CA ALA A 89 -9.07 -2.87 12.41
C ALA A 89 -8.85 -3.21 10.93
N MET A 90 -8.74 -4.50 10.60
CA MET A 90 -8.59 -4.98 9.22
C MET A 90 -9.81 -4.67 8.36
N GLN A 91 -11.02 -4.71 8.93
CA GLN A 91 -12.23 -4.33 8.22
C GLN A 91 -12.22 -2.85 7.84
N TRP A 92 -11.73 -1.98 8.72
CA TRP A 92 -11.58 -0.56 8.41
C TRP A 92 -10.50 -0.29 7.37
N PHE A 93 -9.35 -0.96 7.47
CA PHE A 93 -8.33 -0.96 6.43
C PHE A 93 -8.94 -1.32 5.05
N ILE A 94 -9.71 -2.42 4.95
CA ILE A 94 -10.37 -2.82 3.70
C ILE A 94 -11.34 -1.73 3.18
N ARG A 95 -12.02 -0.99 4.06
CA ARG A 95 -12.89 0.11 3.66
C ARG A 95 -12.11 1.29 3.08
N GLU A 96 -10.89 1.55 3.57
CA GLU A 96 -10.02 2.59 3.01
C GLU A 96 -9.55 2.22 1.60
N GLU A 97 -9.11 0.98 1.37
CA GLU A 97 -8.78 0.44 0.04
C GLU A 97 -9.95 0.58 -0.95
N GLN A 98 -11.16 0.23 -0.51
CA GLN A 98 -12.37 0.37 -1.32
C GLN A 98 -12.69 1.83 -1.65
N ARG A 99 -12.40 2.75 -0.71
CA ARG A 99 -12.52 4.20 -0.95
C ARG A 99 -11.48 4.67 -1.97
N HIS A 100 -10.22 4.20 -1.92
CA HIS A 100 -9.21 4.56 -2.93
C HIS A 100 -9.72 4.22 -4.34
N ALA A 101 -10.20 2.99 -4.53
CA ALA A 101 -10.79 2.56 -5.80
C ALA A 101 -11.98 3.44 -6.22
N ALA A 102 -12.86 3.82 -5.28
CA ALA A 102 -14.01 4.68 -5.55
C ALA A 102 -13.59 6.11 -5.96
N ASP A 103 -12.62 6.71 -5.27
CA ASP A 103 -12.14 8.06 -5.54
C ASP A 103 -11.36 8.14 -6.86
N LEU A 104 -10.57 7.12 -7.19
CA LEU A 104 -9.94 7.00 -8.52
C LEU A 104 -11.00 6.81 -9.62
N GLY A 105 -12.08 6.07 -9.33
CA GLY A 105 -13.23 5.95 -10.22
C GLY A 105 -13.92 7.29 -10.48
N ARG A 106 -14.01 8.16 -9.47
CA ARG A 106 -14.52 9.53 -9.62
C ARG A 106 -13.61 10.37 -10.52
N CYS A 107 -12.28 10.27 -10.36
CA CYS A 107 -11.32 10.93 -11.24
C CYS A 107 -11.51 10.53 -12.71
N LEU A 108 -11.65 9.23 -13.00
CA LEU A 108 -11.86 8.72 -14.36
C LEU A 108 -13.20 9.20 -14.94
N LYS A 109 -14.27 9.13 -14.15
CA LYS A 109 -15.60 9.60 -14.54
C LYS A 109 -15.59 11.10 -14.85
N ALA A 110 -14.86 11.90 -14.09
CA ALA A 110 -14.82 13.34 -14.25
C ALA A 110 -14.18 13.80 -15.57
N VAL A 111 -13.38 12.94 -16.21
CA VAL A 111 -12.79 13.18 -17.55
C VAL A 111 -13.39 12.27 -18.63
N ASP A 112 -14.56 11.67 -18.37
CA ASP A 112 -15.25 10.74 -19.27
C ASP A 112 -14.39 9.54 -19.75
N GLN A 113 -13.50 9.06 -18.88
CA GLN A 113 -12.68 7.88 -19.15
C GLN A 113 -13.26 6.62 -18.47
N PRO A 114 -13.20 5.46 -19.13
CA PRO A 114 -13.76 4.23 -18.59
C PRO A 114 -12.89 3.67 -17.47
N SER A 115 -13.54 3.18 -16.42
CA SER A 115 -12.91 2.26 -15.45
C SER A 115 -12.53 0.94 -16.12
N MET A 116 -11.39 0.37 -15.71
CA MET A 116 -10.98 -0.95 -16.17
C MET A 116 -11.73 -2.02 -15.38
N ARG A 117 -12.30 -3.01 -16.08
CA ARG A 117 -13.06 -4.11 -15.45
C ARG A 117 -12.19 -5.33 -15.12
N SER A 118 -11.11 -5.53 -15.87
CA SER A 118 -10.23 -6.71 -15.74
C SER A 118 -8.85 -6.44 -16.33
N HIS A 119 -7.81 -6.90 -15.65
CA HIS A 119 -6.45 -6.92 -16.16
C HIS A 119 -5.77 -8.24 -15.80
N TRP A 120 -4.84 -8.73 -16.62
CA TRP A 120 -4.17 -10.02 -16.37
C TRP A 120 -3.39 -9.99 -15.05
N LEU A 121 -2.74 -8.86 -14.75
CA LEU A 121 -1.99 -8.64 -13.52
C LEU A 121 -2.93 -8.69 -12.30
N ASP A 122 -4.12 -8.14 -12.45
CA ASP A 122 -5.18 -8.20 -11.45
C ASP A 122 -5.68 -9.64 -11.24
N HIS A 123 -5.82 -10.45 -12.30
CA HIS A 123 -6.06 -11.90 -12.14
C HIS A 123 -4.95 -12.61 -11.37
N THR A 124 -3.68 -12.29 -11.63
CA THR A 124 -2.53 -12.86 -10.92
C THR A 124 -2.52 -12.45 -9.44
N PHE A 125 -2.75 -11.17 -9.13
CA PHE A 125 -2.84 -10.70 -7.75
C PHE A 125 -4.04 -11.28 -7.01
N ARG A 126 -5.21 -11.33 -7.65
CA ARG A 126 -6.39 -12.01 -7.09
C ARG A 126 -6.10 -13.50 -6.85
N HIS A 127 -5.39 -14.16 -7.76
CA HIS A 127 -5.01 -15.57 -7.59
C HIS A 127 -4.06 -15.75 -6.40
N LEU A 128 -3.00 -14.94 -6.28
CA LEU A 128 -2.08 -14.95 -5.14
C LEU A 128 -2.83 -14.69 -3.82
N ARG A 129 -3.73 -13.70 -3.80
CA ARG A 129 -4.60 -13.38 -2.64
C ARG A 129 -5.60 -14.51 -2.31
N ARG A 130 -5.97 -15.37 -3.27
CA ARG A 130 -6.91 -16.50 -3.09
C ARG A 130 -6.27 -17.77 -2.56
N GLN A 131 -4.94 -17.86 -2.57
CA GLN A 131 -4.24 -18.98 -1.94
C GLN A 131 -4.58 -18.99 -0.44
N ASN A 132 -4.60 -20.17 0.19
CA ASN A 132 -4.89 -20.33 1.62
C ASN A 132 -3.69 -19.87 2.47
N LEU A 133 -3.35 -18.59 2.31
CA LEU A 133 -2.21 -17.94 2.94
C LEU A 133 -2.50 -17.73 4.43
N ASN A 134 -1.48 -17.94 5.25
CA ASN A 134 -1.52 -17.44 6.62
C ASN A 134 -1.44 -15.90 6.62
N LEU A 135 -1.78 -15.28 7.76
CA LEU A 135 -1.85 -13.82 7.88
C LEU A 135 -0.53 -13.13 7.52
N ASP A 136 0.61 -13.69 7.93
CA ASP A 136 1.93 -13.14 7.61
C ASP A 136 2.20 -13.10 6.10
N THR A 137 1.90 -14.17 5.37
CA THR A 137 2.08 -14.19 3.91
C THR A 137 1.07 -13.27 3.21
N ALA A 138 -0.17 -13.22 3.69
CA ALA A 138 -1.18 -12.31 3.15
C ALA A 138 -0.75 -10.83 3.30
N LEU A 139 -0.30 -10.43 4.50
CA LEU A 139 0.22 -9.09 4.75
C LEU A 139 1.51 -8.81 3.97
N SER A 140 2.34 -9.82 3.71
CA SER A 140 3.58 -9.62 2.94
C SER A 140 3.32 -9.32 1.46
N VAL A 141 2.33 -10.00 0.87
CA VAL A 141 1.90 -9.73 -0.52
C VAL A 141 1.25 -8.36 -0.61
N LEU A 142 0.40 -8.03 0.37
CA LEU A 142 -0.29 -6.75 0.44
C LEU A 142 0.69 -5.59 0.63
N LEU A 143 1.70 -5.74 1.48
CA LEU A 143 2.75 -4.73 1.67
C LEU A 143 3.43 -4.30 0.37
N ASN A 144 3.68 -5.24 -0.54
CA ASN A 144 4.28 -4.88 -1.82
C ASN A 144 3.31 -4.05 -2.68
N ALA A 145 2.00 -4.29 -2.57
CA ALA A 145 0.99 -3.46 -3.22
C ALA A 145 0.98 -2.05 -2.62
N GLU A 146 1.02 -1.90 -1.28
CA GLU A 146 1.01 -0.58 -0.63
C GLU A 146 2.23 0.25 -1.01
N ILE A 147 3.42 -0.38 -1.08
CA ILE A 147 4.64 0.31 -1.51
C ILE A 147 4.48 0.86 -2.93
N ILE A 148 3.85 0.08 -3.81
CA ILE A 148 3.61 0.50 -5.19
C ILE A 148 2.54 1.58 -5.24
N GLY A 149 1.45 1.44 -4.47
CA GLY A 149 0.38 2.43 -4.36
C GLY A 149 0.90 3.76 -3.85
N PHE A 150 1.72 3.74 -2.80
CA PHE A 150 2.40 4.90 -2.24
C PHE A 150 3.23 5.65 -3.27
N LEU A 151 4.08 4.94 -4.02
CA LEU A 151 4.91 5.56 -5.06
C LEU A 151 4.07 6.04 -6.26
N TYR A 152 3.05 5.28 -6.65
CA TYR A 152 2.18 5.64 -7.75
C TYR A 152 1.36 6.89 -7.43
N ALA A 153 0.83 7.00 -6.20
CA ALA A 153 0.09 8.17 -5.73
C ALA A 153 0.94 9.45 -5.78
N GLN A 154 2.21 9.37 -5.35
CA GLN A 154 3.15 10.49 -5.50
C GLN A 154 3.41 10.84 -6.97
N ALA A 155 3.61 9.83 -7.83
CA ALA A 155 3.86 10.06 -9.26
C ALA A 155 2.64 10.70 -9.94
N LEU A 156 1.43 10.25 -9.59
CA LEU A 156 0.17 10.73 -10.14
C LEU A 156 -0.04 12.23 -9.86
N GLN A 157 0.23 12.66 -8.63
CA GLN A 157 0.14 14.08 -8.24
C GLN A 157 1.07 14.98 -9.06
N ARG A 158 2.23 14.46 -9.47
CA ARG A 158 3.23 15.18 -10.27
C ARG A 158 2.92 15.13 -11.77
N ALA A 159 2.39 14.01 -12.24
CA ALA A 159 2.13 13.77 -13.66
C ALA A 159 0.88 14.51 -14.17
N ILE A 160 -0.14 14.68 -13.32
CA ILE A 160 -1.43 15.28 -13.72
C ILE A 160 -1.74 16.50 -12.85
N ALA A 161 -1.76 17.66 -13.48
CA ALA A 161 -2.06 18.96 -12.86
C ALA A 161 -3.58 19.18 -12.80
N SER A 162 -4.25 18.41 -11.94
CA SER A 162 -5.67 18.60 -11.63
C SER A 162 -5.87 18.64 -10.12
N PRO A 163 -6.58 19.65 -9.58
CA PRO A 163 -6.87 19.73 -8.15
C PRO A 163 -7.55 18.48 -7.59
N LEU A 164 -8.45 17.87 -8.35
CA LEU A 164 -9.11 16.62 -7.95
C LEU A 164 -8.11 15.47 -7.83
N ILE A 165 -7.33 15.23 -8.90
CA ILE A 165 -6.38 14.11 -8.95
C ILE A 165 -5.26 14.29 -7.91
N GLN A 166 -4.79 15.52 -7.71
CA GLN A 166 -3.79 15.81 -6.69
C GLN A 166 -4.34 15.62 -5.27
N THR A 167 -5.61 15.95 -5.03
CA THR A 167 -6.23 15.74 -3.71
C THR A 167 -6.43 14.25 -3.44
N VAL A 168 -6.92 13.48 -4.41
CA VAL A 168 -7.04 12.02 -4.31
C VAL A 168 -5.66 11.39 -4.12
N GLY A 169 -4.66 11.80 -4.91
CA GLY A 169 -3.30 11.31 -4.79
C GLY A 169 -2.67 11.59 -3.43
N ARG A 170 -2.87 12.79 -2.86
CA ARG A 170 -2.39 13.11 -1.50
C ARG A 170 -3.06 12.26 -0.43
N GLN A 171 -4.37 12.04 -0.55
CA GLN A 171 -5.12 11.21 0.38
C GLN A 171 -4.61 9.76 0.34
N ILE A 172 -4.50 9.17 -0.86
CA ILE A 172 -3.96 7.81 -1.03
C ILE A 172 -2.52 7.74 -0.52
N GLU A 173 -1.65 8.68 -0.90
CA GLU A 173 -0.26 8.69 -0.40
C GLU A 173 -0.20 8.69 1.13
N TRP A 174 -1.04 9.50 1.78
CA TRP A 174 -1.15 9.51 3.24
C TRP A 174 -1.61 8.16 3.77
N ASP A 175 -2.73 7.64 3.27
CA ASP A 175 -3.31 6.39 3.74
C ASP A 175 -2.33 5.22 3.56
N GLU A 176 -1.68 5.11 2.40
CA GLU A 176 -0.65 4.10 2.16
C GLU A 176 0.52 4.23 3.13
N SER A 177 0.95 5.44 3.46
CA SER A 177 2.02 5.62 4.47
C SER A 177 1.63 5.01 5.82
N GLN A 178 0.35 5.09 6.19
CA GLN A 178 -0.19 4.57 7.43
C GLN A 178 -0.44 3.05 7.34
N HIS A 179 -0.81 2.55 6.16
CA HIS A 179 -0.89 1.12 5.86
C HIS A 179 0.47 0.43 5.99
N LEU A 180 1.53 1.06 5.47
CA LEU A 180 2.90 0.59 5.65
C LEU A 180 3.27 0.48 7.15
N CYS A 181 2.93 1.48 7.95
CA CYS A 181 3.12 1.44 9.41
C CYS A 181 2.33 0.32 10.08
N PHE A 182 1.04 0.21 9.77
CA PHE A 182 0.14 -0.83 10.29
C PHE A 182 0.73 -2.22 10.02
N GLN A 183 1.08 -2.49 8.76
CA GLN A 183 1.63 -3.77 8.35
C GLN A 183 3.02 -4.02 8.94
N ALA A 184 3.86 -3.00 9.10
CA ALA A 184 5.16 -3.12 9.76
C ALA A 184 5.01 -3.65 11.20
N VAL A 185 4.08 -3.06 11.97
CA VAL A 185 3.80 -3.46 13.35
C VAL A 185 3.33 -4.92 13.40
N TRP A 186 2.36 -5.32 12.55
CA TRP A 186 1.84 -6.69 12.56
C TRP A 186 2.83 -7.73 12.04
N LEU A 187 3.54 -7.44 10.95
CA LEU A 187 4.57 -8.33 10.43
C LEU A 187 5.69 -8.52 11.46
N GLN A 188 6.06 -7.48 12.21
CA GLN A 188 7.01 -7.61 13.31
C GLN A 188 6.48 -8.60 14.38
N GLN A 189 5.24 -8.43 14.85
CA GLN A 189 4.64 -9.31 15.85
C GLN A 189 4.53 -10.77 15.37
N LEU A 190 4.09 -10.98 14.13
CA LEU A 190 3.95 -12.31 13.51
C LEU A 190 5.29 -13.01 13.26
N ARG A 191 6.38 -12.24 13.07
CA ARG A 191 7.73 -12.76 12.77
C ARG A 191 8.65 -12.87 14.00
N GLN A 192 8.28 -12.29 15.15
CA GLN A 192 9.04 -12.38 16.41
C GLN A 192 9.41 -13.81 16.85
N PRO A 193 8.53 -14.82 16.78
CA PRO A 193 8.87 -16.16 17.28
C PRO A 193 9.71 -17.00 16.29
N ARG A 194 10.18 -16.42 15.17
CA ARG A 194 10.84 -17.18 14.08
C ARG A 194 12.37 -17.16 14.19
N SER A 195 12.98 -18.23 13.68
CA SER A 195 14.45 -18.29 13.58
C SER A 195 15.00 -17.22 12.62
N PRO A 196 16.22 -16.71 12.86
CA PRO A 196 16.82 -15.67 12.01
C PRO A 196 16.94 -16.06 10.53
N TRP A 197 17.20 -17.34 10.26
CA TRP A 197 17.24 -17.89 8.89
C TRP A 197 15.88 -17.73 8.17
N ARG A 198 14.78 -18.10 8.84
CA ARG A 198 13.44 -17.97 8.26
C ARG A 198 13.10 -16.52 7.96
N ASN A 199 13.47 -15.61 8.85
CA ASN A 199 13.26 -14.17 8.64
C ASN A 199 14.07 -13.66 7.44
N ARG A 200 15.33 -14.07 7.28
CA ARG A 200 16.15 -13.72 6.11
C ARG A 200 15.56 -14.28 4.81
N LEU A 201 15.12 -15.53 4.81
CA LEU A 201 14.48 -16.14 3.64
C LEU A 201 13.18 -15.42 3.26
N SER A 202 12.32 -15.11 4.24
CA SER A 202 11.10 -14.34 4.01
C SER A 202 11.39 -12.94 3.47
N GLN A 203 12.39 -12.24 4.01
CA GLN A 203 12.82 -10.94 3.48
C GLN A 203 13.31 -11.06 2.05
N TRP A 204 14.14 -12.06 1.74
CA TRP A 204 14.63 -12.28 0.38
C TRP A 204 13.49 -12.58 -0.60
N LEU A 205 12.57 -13.49 -0.25
CA LEU A 205 11.39 -13.79 -1.05
C LEU A 205 10.54 -12.54 -1.30
N GLN A 206 10.39 -11.69 -0.28
CA GLN A 206 9.61 -10.46 -0.39
C GLN A 206 10.28 -9.43 -1.31
N HIS A 207 11.61 -9.30 -1.25
CA HIS A 207 12.38 -8.48 -2.20
C HIS A 207 12.22 -9.00 -3.63
N CYS A 208 12.36 -10.32 -3.85
CA CYS A 208 12.17 -10.92 -5.17
C CYS A 208 10.75 -10.69 -5.71
N LEU A 209 9.73 -10.82 -4.85
CA LEU A 209 8.34 -10.56 -5.22
C LEU A 209 8.12 -9.09 -5.59
N LEU A 210 8.65 -8.14 -4.81
CA LEU A 210 8.53 -6.71 -5.09
C LEU A 210 9.23 -6.36 -6.42
N TRP A 211 10.46 -6.84 -6.60
CA TRP A 211 11.26 -6.65 -7.81
C TRP A 211 10.56 -7.21 -9.06
N GLY A 212 10.00 -8.41 -8.95
CA GLY A 212 9.24 -9.04 -10.04
C GLY A 212 7.96 -8.28 -10.35
N THR A 213 7.25 -7.83 -9.31
CA THR A 213 6.04 -7.01 -9.46
C THR A 213 6.35 -5.70 -10.16
N LEU A 214 7.37 -4.96 -9.73
CA LEU A 214 7.76 -3.69 -10.34
C LEU A 214 8.03 -3.85 -11.84
N ARG A 215 8.70 -4.93 -12.25
CA ARG A 215 8.93 -5.23 -13.67
C ARG A 215 7.65 -5.54 -14.41
N ALA A 216 6.75 -6.30 -13.80
CA ALA A 216 5.47 -6.66 -14.40
C ALA A 216 4.59 -5.43 -14.63
N ILE A 217 4.57 -4.48 -13.69
CA ILE A 217 3.71 -3.29 -13.76
C ILE A 217 4.33 -2.13 -14.54
N TRP A 218 5.66 -2.13 -14.72
CA TRP A 218 6.37 -1.01 -15.33
C TRP A 218 5.83 -0.65 -16.72
N PRO A 219 5.59 -1.58 -17.65
CA PRO A 219 5.06 -1.23 -18.97
C PRO A 219 3.74 -0.47 -18.91
N ASP A 220 2.91 -0.79 -17.91
CA ASP A 220 1.57 -0.27 -17.71
C ASP A 220 1.58 1.13 -17.06
N HIS A 221 2.52 1.40 -16.15
CA HIS A 221 2.58 2.65 -15.40
C HIS A 221 3.73 3.59 -15.78
N ARG A 222 4.67 3.16 -16.65
CA ARG A 222 5.85 3.96 -17.04
C ARG A 222 5.52 5.38 -17.49
N ALA A 223 4.38 5.59 -18.15
CA ALA A 223 3.99 6.92 -18.64
C ALA A 223 3.82 7.93 -17.49
N ILE A 224 3.19 7.49 -16.38
CA ILE A 224 3.00 8.31 -15.19
C ILE A 224 4.33 8.52 -14.46
N PHE A 225 5.12 7.47 -14.27
CA PHE A 225 6.41 7.58 -13.59
C PHE A 225 7.40 8.48 -14.34
N LEU A 226 7.48 8.35 -15.68
CA LEU A 226 8.35 9.19 -16.49
C LEU A 226 7.89 10.66 -16.48
N ALA A 227 6.58 10.91 -16.48
CA ALA A 227 6.03 12.26 -16.35
C ALA A 227 6.30 12.89 -14.98
N ALA A 228 6.36 12.09 -13.91
CA ALA A 228 6.81 12.53 -12.60
C ALA A 228 8.33 12.81 -12.52
N GLY A 229 9.07 12.42 -13.56
CA GLY A 229 10.54 12.55 -13.67
C GLY A 229 11.31 11.34 -13.18
N TRP A 230 10.69 10.16 -13.07
CA TRP A 230 11.27 8.97 -12.45
C TRP A 230 11.50 7.85 -13.46
N SER A 231 12.74 7.34 -13.49
CA SER A 231 13.09 6.14 -14.25
C SER A 231 12.72 4.89 -13.46
N PHE A 232 12.80 3.72 -14.13
CA PHE A 232 12.63 2.44 -13.46
C PHE A 232 13.59 2.27 -12.28
N SER A 233 14.86 2.66 -12.43
CA SER A 233 15.86 2.53 -11.37
C SER A 233 15.52 3.41 -10.16
N THR A 234 15.01 4.61 -10.38
CA THR A 234 14.59 5.51 -9.29
C THR A 234 13.40 4.92 -8.52
N VAL A 235 12.41 4.38 -9.21
CA VAL A 235 11.25 3.71 -8.59
C VAL A 235 11.67 2.44 -7.85
N GLU A 236 12.54 1.62 -8.45
CA GLU A 236 13.07 0.39 -7.85
C GLU A 236 13.85 0.69 -6.56
N GLN A 237 14.72 1.70 -6.57
CA GLN A 237 15.47 2.13 -5.38
C GLN A 237 14.54 2.61 -4.27
N ALA A 238 13.55 3.45 -4.59
CA ALA A 238 12.59 3.96 -3.62
C ALA A 238 11.71 2.84 -3.03
N ALA A 239 11.27 1.90 -3.86
CA ALA A 239 10.47 0.76 -3.41
C ALA A 239 11.26 -0.16 -2.48
N ILE A 240 12.52 -0.48 -2.83
CA ILE A 240 13.40 -1.28 -1.97
C ILE A 240 13.69 -0.56 -0.66
N ALA A 241 13.98 0.75 -0.70
CA ALA A 241 14.22 1.53 0.51
C ALA A 241 12.97 1.59 1.42
N THR A 242 11.78 1.71 0.84
CA THR A 242 10.51 1.66 1.58
C THR A 242 10.27 0.28 2.19
N LEU A 243 10.54 -0.79 1.45
CA LEU A 243 10.46 -2.17 1.96
C LEU A 243 11.42 -2.38 3.15
N GLN A 244 12.63 -1.85 3.05
CA GLN A 244 13.64 -1.90 4.10
C GLN A 244 13.20 -1.12 5.35
N ALA A 245 12.69 0.11 5.19
CA ALA A 245 12.14 0.89 6.30
C ALA A 245 10.96 0.20 6.97
N THR A 246 10.16 -0.55 6.22
CA THR A 246 9.00 -1.28 6.78
C THR A 246 9.43 -2.54 7.53
N LEU A 247 10.34 -3.34 6.98
CA LEU A 247 10.57 -4.71 7.42
C LEU A 247 11.82 -4.93 8.26
N LEU A 248 12.85 -4.08 8.18
CA LEU A 248 14.14 -4.40 8.80
C LEU A 248 14.05 -4.33 10.33
N PRO A 249 14.16 -5.46 11.06
CA PRO A 249 14.67 -5.41 12.40
C PRO A 249 16.19 -5.32 12.28
N THR A 250 16.78 -4.17 12.61
CA THR A 250 18.22 -4.15 12.87
C THR A 250 18.48 -5.22 13.93
N ASN A 251 19.40 -6.15 13.65
CA ASN A 251 19.87 -7.15 14.61
C ASN A 251 20.61 -6.47 15.78
N ALA A 252 19.91 -5.64 16.55
CA ALA A 252 20.36 -5.13 17.81
C ALA A 252 19.39 -5.70 18.84
N HIS A 253 19.89 -6.62 19.66
CA HIS A 253 19.31 -6.86 20.96
C HIS A 253 18.97 -5.51 21.60
N GLN A 254 17.69 -5.18 21.75
CA GLN A 254 17.29 -4.30 22.83
C GLN A 254 17.40 -5.15 24.10
N PRO A 255 18.39 -4.92 24.98
CA PRO A 255 18.29 -5.48 26.31
C PRO A 255 16.98 -4.94 26.88
N ARG A 256 16.07 -5.84 27.29
CA ARG A 256 14.95 -5.48 28.14
C ARG A 256 15.53 -4.62 29.26
N GLN A 257 15.22 -3.32 29.26
CA GLN A 257 15.31 -2.54 30.49
C GLN A 257 14.35 -3.22 31.44
N LYS A 258 14.90 -4.03 32.34
CA LYS A 258 14.22 -4.41 33.57
C LYS A 258 13.80 -3.09 34.19
N GLN A 259 12.50 -2.84 34.27
CA GLN A 259 11.96 -1.91 35.24
C GLN A 259 12.57 -2.32 36.58
N ARG A 260 13.50 -1.48 37.07
CA ARG A 260 13.94 -1.56 38.45
C ARG A 260 12.80 -0.96 39.26
N ALA A 261 12.32 -1.78 40.20
CA ALA A 261 11.46 -1.56 41.36
C ALA A 261 10.90 -0.15 41.55
#